data_AF-A0AAD8W2J2-F1
#
_entry.id   AF-A0AAD8W2J2-F1
#
_cell.length_a   1.000
_cell.length_b   1.000
_cell.length_c   1.000
_cell.angle_alpha   90.00
_cell.angle_beta   90.00
_cell.angle_gamma   90.00
#
_symmetry.space_group_name_H-M   'P 1'
#
loop_
_entity.id
_entity.type
_entity.pdbx_description
1 polymer ?
#
loop_
_entity_poly.entity_id
_entity_poly.type
_entity_poly.pdbx_seq_one_letter_code
_entity_poly.pdbx_strand_id
1 'polypeptide(L)'
;MAHQKRESSLTDEDWASKRLKGAANSTEKDCTVDAAASQETNGEKGDTSQKESKASMGSCISDEKSIAISKVPSQQEMILTTIEADAAEDKGCRHAMEDAWVVLSDASMESPGNLRCAHFAIYDGHGGRLAAEYAQKHLHQHVVAAGLPRELMNVKLAKKAIIEGFHRTDESLLQESTKGNWQDGATAVCVWVLGQTVVVANAGDAKAVLARSTSTDGEVAVVDTKSLLKAIVLTREHKAIFPQERSRIQKSGGSVGPNGRLQGRIEVSRALGDRHFKKVGLIATPDVHSFELTKKDHFIILGCDGLWGVFGPSDAVEFVQKQLKDTSSAMLAVRRLVKEAVRERRCKDNCTAVLIVFKH
;
A
#
# COMPACT_ATOMS: atom_id res chain seq x y z
N MET A 1 -1.49 -61.23 11.88
CA MET A 1 -1.75 -61.29 10.43
C MET A 1 -2.20 -59.88 10.03
N ALA A 2 -1.30 -59.00 9.61
CA ALA A 2 -0.70 -58.90 8.27
C ALA A 2 -1.68 -58.39 7.20
N HIS A 3 -1.52 -57.12 6.81
CA HIS A 3 -1.37 -56.58 5.43
C HIS A 3 -1.83 -55.09 5.40
N GLN A 4 -0.93 -54.11 5.27
CA GLN A 4 -0.16 -53.65 4.10
C GLN A 4 -0.98 -52.66 3.23
N LYS A 5 -0.73 -51.35 3.37
CA LYS A 5 0.12 -50.48 2.52
C LYS A 5 -0.36 -50.34 1.07
N ARG A 6 -0.72 -49.12 0.67
CA ARG A 6 -0.50 -48.59 -0.68
C ARG A 6 -0.11 -47.11 -0.60
N GLU A 7 1.17 -46.86 -0.87
CA GLU A 7 1.71 -45.59 -1.33
C GLU A 7 1.40 -45.45 -2.83
N SER A 8 1.17 -44.23 -3.30
CA SER A 8 1.40 -43.88 -4.71
C SER A 8 1.99 -42.47 -4.78
N SER A 9 3.28 -42.43 -5.12
CA SER A 9 4.12 -41.29 -5.49
C SER A 9 3.95 -40.92 -6.97
N LEU A 10 3.77 -39.64 -7.29
CA LEU A 10 4.04 -39.01 -8.61
C LEU A 10 4.26 -37.50 -8.33
N THR A 11 5.51 -37.03 -8.15
CA THR A 11 6.49 -36.47 -9.12
C THR A 11 6.11 -35.12 -9.73
N ASP A 12 7.04 -34.17 -9.55
CA ASP A 12 7.12 -32.78 -10.02
C ASP A 12 7.22 -32.61 -11.56
N GLU A 13 7.04 -31.35 -11.97
CA GLU A 13 7.37 -30.69 -13.25
C GLU A 13 6.30 -30.79 -14.37
N ASP A 14 5.69 -29.65 -14.75
CA ASP A 14 6.29 -28.76 -15.75
C ASP A 14 5.36 -27.54 -16.01
N TRP A 15 5.83 -26.35 -15.62
CA TRP A 15 5.22 -25.05 -15.93
C TRP A 15 6.05 -24.41 -17.04
N ALA A 16 5.60 -24.51 -18.29
CA ALA A 16 6.01 -23.59 -19.35
C ALA A 16 5.11 -23.72 -20.58
N SER A 17 4.91 -22.57 -21.24
CA SER A 17 4.46 -22.41 -22.63
C SER A 17 2.94 -22.38 -22.87
N LYS A 18 2.39 -21.16 -22.92
CA LYS A 18 1.81 -20.60 -24.17
C LYS A 18 1.45 -19.12 -23.99
N ARG A 19 2.28 -18.25 -24.57
CA ARG A 19 1.98 -16.85 -24.88
C ARG A 19 1.97 -16.70 -26.41
N LEU A 20 1.04 -15.87 -26.90
CA LEU A 20 0.94 -15.19 -28.20
C LEU A 20 0.35 -15.94 -29.41
N LYS A 21 -0.79 -15.41 -29.87
CA LYS A 21 -1.08 -14.77 -31.18
C LYS A 21 -2.51 -14.19 -31.05
N GLY A 22 -2.82 -12.91 -31.24
CA GLY A 22 -2.42 -11.99 -32.29
C GLY A 22 -3.54 -11.94 -33.34
N ALA A 23 -4.43 -10.94 -33.27
CA ALA A 23 -5.29 -10.55 -34.38
C ALA A 23 -5.78 -9.11 -34.17
N ALA A 24 -5.19 -8.20 -34.94
CA ALA A 24 -5.69 -6.86 -35.19
C ALA A 24 -6.95 -6.94 -36.06
N ASN A 25 -7.89 -6.00 -35.87
CA ASN A 25 -8.66 -5.48 -36.98
C ASN A 25 -9.08 -4.03 -36.72
N SER A 26 -8.73 -3.22 -37.70
CA SER A 26 -9.06 -1.83 -37.93
C SER A 26 -10.55 -1.61 -38.17
N THR A 27 -11.07 -0.46 -37.73
CA THR A 27 -12.05 0.32 -38.51
C THR A 27 -11.97 1.78 -38.12
N GLU A 28 -11.56 2.59 -39.09
CA GLU A 28 -11.73 4.04 -39.14
C GLU A 28 -13.22 4.40 -39.06
N LYS A 29 -13.54 5.50 -38.38
CA LYS A 29 -14.66 6.35 -38.78
C LYS A 29 -14.44 7.80 -38.33
N ASP A 30 -14.38 8.60 -39.38
CA ASP A 30 -14.36 10.04 -39.52
C ASP A 30 -15.52 10.74 -38.77
N CYS A 31 -15.28 11.96 -38.30
CA CYS A 31 -16.30 12.98 -38.02
C CYS A 31 -15.62 14.34 -37.74
N THR A 32 -15.41 15.08 -38.83
CA THR A 32 -15.80 16.49 -39.04
C THR A 32 -15.62 17.50 -37.89
N VAL A 33 -14.67 18.39 -38.12
CA VAL A 33 -14.54 19.74 -37.56
C VAL A 33 -15.61 20.67 -38.15
N ASP A 34 -16.33 21.39 -37.30
CA ASP A 34 -17.00 22.64 -37.67
C ASP A 34 -16.38 23.80 -36.90
N ALA A 35 -15.79 24.72 -37.65
CA ALA A 35 -15.40 26.05 -37.22
C ALA A 35 -16.49 27.04 -37.64
N ALA A 36 -16.94 27.89 -36.72
CA ALA A 36 -17.62 29.13 -37.07
C ALA A 36 -17.17 30.23 -36.11
N ALA A 37 -16.64 31.28 -36.73
CA ALA A 37 -16.14 32.50 -36.13
C ALA A 37 -17.21 33.60 -36.15
N SER A 38 -17.11 34.52 -35.19
CA SER A 38 -17.46 35.95 -35.27
C SER A 38 -16.91 36.60 -33.99
N GLN A 39 -15.86 37.44 -33.99
CA GLN A 39 -15.83 38.87 -34.39
C GLN A 39 -17.00 39.65 -33.76
N GLU A 40 -16.84 40.73 -32.98
CA GLU A 40 -15.99 41.91 -33.16
C GLU A 40 -15.79 42.74 -31.85
N THR A 41 -14.61 43.37 -31.72
CA THR A 41 -14.31 44.81 -31.35
C THR A 41 -14.80 45.39 -30.00
N ASN A 42 -14.18 46.38 -29.33
CA ASN A 42 -13.03 47.30 -29.41
C ASN A 42 -12.87 47.82 -27.94
N GLY A 43 -11.78 48.37 -27.42
CA GLY A 43 -10.50 48.82 -27.95
C GLY A 43 -9.76 49.62 -26.86
N GLU A 44 -8.45 49.78 -27.09
CA GLU A 44 -7.58 50.91 -26.68
C GLU A 44 -7.31 51.18 -25.17
N LYS A 45 -6.11 51.57 -24.70
CA LYS A 45 -4.95 52.24 -25.32
C LYS A 45 -3.73 52.25 -24.38
N GLY A 46 -2.51 52.20 -24.98
CA GLY A 46 -1.26 52.92 -24.59
C GLY A 46 -0.55 52.53 -23.28
N ASP A 47 0.77 52.62 -23.14
CA ASP A 47 1.79 53.27 -23.96
C ASP A 47 3.18 52.65 -23.70
N THR A 48 4.01 52.76 -24.73
CA THR A 48 5.38 52.33 -24.94
C THR A 48 6.41 53.23 -24.24
N SER A 49 7.57 52.68 -23.86
CA SER A 49 8.88 53.31 -24.16
C SER A 49 10.07 52.39 -23.82
N GLN A 50 10.85 52.10 -24.87
CA GLN A 50 12.21 51.57 -24.82
C GLN A 50 13.22 52.70 -24.58
N LYS A 51 14.38 52.40 -23.98
CA LYS A 51 15.66 52.96 -24.45
C LYS A 51 16.89 52.18 -23.96
N GLU A 52 17.84 52.05 -24.87
CA GLU A 52 19.04 51.23 -24.82
C GLU A 52 20.30 51.94 -24.25
N SER A 53 21.26 51.10 -23.82
CA SER A 53 22.73 51.19 -23.99
C SER A 53 23.55 52.25 -23.22
N LYS A 54 24.56 51.80 -22.46
CA LYS A 54 26.00 51.72 -22.87
C LYS A 54 26.91 51.35 -21.69
N ALA A 55 27.99 50.66 -22.02
CA ALA A 55 29.02 50.14 -21.12
C ALA A 55 30.03 51.20 -20.63
N SER A 56 30.68 50.92 -19.49
CA SER A 56 32.00 51.46 -19.14
C SER A 56 32.77 50.45 -18.28
N MET A 57 34.00 50.15 -18.70
CA MET A 57 35.00 49.34 -18.03
C MET A 57 35.68 50.15 -16.91
N GLY A 58 36.07 49.53 -15.78
CA GLY A 58 36.86 50.21 -14.77
C GLY A 58 37.19 49.41 -13.50
N SER A 59 38.37 48.79 -13.53
CA SER A 59 39.31 48.50 -12.42
C SER A 59 38.94 47.61 -11.22
N CYS A 60 39.82 46.64 -11.05
CA CYS A 60 40.03 45.69 -9.96
C CYS A 60 40.45 46.39 -8.65
N ILE A 61 39.90 45.97 -7.50
CA ILE A 61 40.60 45.87 -6.20
C ILE A 61 40.02 44.66 -5.45
N SER A 62 40.94 43.84 -4.96
CA SER A 62 40.78 42.59 -4.21
C SER A 62 40.19 42.79 -2.80
N ASP A 63 39.22 41.95 -2.43
CA ASP A 63 38.94 41.61 -1.04
C ASP A 63 38.61 40.12 -0.93
N GLU A 64 39.58 39.36 -0.42
CA GLU A 64 39.41 37.96 -0.02
C GLU A 64 38.44 37.90 1.17
N LYS A 65 37.21 37.45 0.91
CA LYS A 65 36.34 36.90 1.95
C LYS A 65 36.22 35.41 1.69
N SER A 66 36.94 34.63 2.50
CA SER A 66 36.84 33.18 2.61
C SER A 66 35.38 32.79 2.83
N ILE A 67 34.71 32.38 1.75
CA ILE A 67 33.42 31.72 1.81
C ILE A 67 33.70 30.33 2.38
N ALA A 68 33.34 30.14 3.65
CA ALA A 68 33.31 28.82 4.26
C ALA A 68 32.42 27.92 3.40
N ILE A 69 33.05 26.98 2.70
CA ILE A 69 32.38 25.93 1.95
C ILE A 69 31.51 25.19 2.96
N SER A 70 30.20 25.42 2.87
CA SER A 70 29.20 24.68 3.62
C SER A 70 29.44 23.19 3.38
N LYS A 71 29.72 22.47 4.47
CA LYS A 71 29.80 21.01 4.49
C LYS A 71 28.69 20.42 3.62
N VAL A 72 29.10 19.66 2.62
CA VAL A 72 28.24 18.69 1.91
C VAL A 72 27.47 17.92 2.98
N PRO A 73 26.14 17.77 2.89
CA PRO A 73 25.38 16.95 3.83
C PRO A 73 26.01 15.57 3.86
N SER A 74 26.44 15.13 5.05
CA SER A 74 26.99 13.79 5.25
C SER A 74 26.02 12.78 4.64
N GLN A 75 26.50 11.92 3.75
CA GLN A 75 25.73 10.78 3.26
C GLN A 75 25.25 10.01 4.49
N GLN A 76 23.95 10.14 4.79
CA GLN A 76 23.37 9.49 5.95
C GLN A 76 23.37 8.00 5.64
N GLU A 77 24.26 7.28 6.32
CA GLU A 77 24.46 5.84 6.13
C GLU A 77 23.09 5.14 6.25
N MET A 78 22.73 4.38 5.22
CA MET A 78 21.46 3.66 5.24
C MET A 78 21.55 2.54 6.29
N ILE A 79 20.76 2.65 7.35
CA ILE A 79 20.66 1.64 8.40
C ILE A 79 19.86 0.42 7.96
N LEU A 80 19.07 0.48 6.88
CA LEU A 80 18.33 -0.66 6.38
C LEU A 80 19.15 -1.38 5.31
N THR A 81 19.67 -2.55 5.65
CA THR A 81 20.48 -3.36 4.72
C THR A 81 19.61 -4.22 3.82
N THR A 82 18.68 -4.97 4.40
CA THR A 82 17.84 -5.95 3.67
C THR A 82 16.43 -5.98 4.24
N ILE A 83 15.45 -6.31 3.38
CA ILE A 83 14.10 -6.67 3.80
C ILE A 83 13.90 -8.14 3.47
N GLU A 84 13.44 -8.92 4.45
CA GLU A 84 12.92 -10.27 4.25
C GLU A 84 11.41 -10.22 4.48
N ALA A 85 10.62 -10.68 3.52
CA ALA A 85 9.18 -10.64 3.64
C ALA A 85 8.52 -11.86 3.01
N ASP A 86 7.40 -12.28 3.59
CA ASP A 86 6.60 -13.38 3.08
C ASP A 86 5.13 -13.22 3.52
N ALA A 87 4.25 -13.98 2.88
CA ALA A 87 2.82 -13.98 3.15
C ALA A 87 2.32 -15.39 3.46
N ALA A 88 1.28 -15.47 4.26
CA ALA A 88 0.50 -16.69 4.42
C ALA A 88 -0.97 -16.35 4.40
N GLU A 89 -1.76 -17.32 3.95
CA GLU A 89 -3.20 -17.20 3.85
C GLU A 89 -3.85 -18.55 4.15
N ASP A 90 -5.07 -18.51 4.68
CA ASP A 90 -5.90 -19.69 4.85
C ASP A 90 -7.36 -19.26 4.69
N LYS A 91 -8.10 -19.98 3.84
CA LYS A 91 -9.52 -19.73 3.57
C LYS A 91 -10.38 -19.85 4.84
N GLY A 92 -9.92 -20.63 5.81
CA GLY A 92 -10.69 -20.94 7.01
C GLY A 92 -12.00 -21.66 6.67
N CYS A 93 -13.06 -21.35 7.40
CA CYS A 93 -14.38 -21.97 7.19
C CYS A 93 -15.26 -21.25 6.16
N ARG A 94 -14.75 -20.23 5.46
CA ARG A 94 -15.47 -19.54 4.39
C ARG A 94 -15.60 -20.40 3.14
N HIS A 95 -16.62 -20.12 2.32
CA HIS A 95 -16.86 -20.87 1.09
C HIS A 95 -15.78 -20.59 0.03
N ALA A 96 -15.35 -19.34 -0.08
CA ALA A 96 -14.31 -18.90 -1.01
C ALA A 96 -13.17 -18.22 -0.25
N MET A 97 -12.00 -18.17 -0.91
CA MET A 97 -10.92 -17.25 -0.55
C MET A 97 -11.12 -15.98 -1.38
N GLU A 98 -11.48 -14.89 -0.72
CA GLU A 98 -11.74 -13.58 -1.33
C GLU A 98 -10.59 -12.59 -1.06
N ASP A 99 -9.73 -12.87 -0.08
CA ASP A 99 -8.48 -12.14 0.14
C ASP A 99 -7.49 -12.32 -1.03
N ALA A 100 -6.69 -11.29 -1.27
CA ALA A 100 -5.50 -11.30 -2.11
C ALA A 100 -4.36 -10.52 -1.43
N TRP A 101 -3.11 -10.74 -1.84
CA TRP A 101 -1.96 -10.06 -1.26
C TRP A 101 -0.81 -9.88 -2.25
N VAL A 102 0.12 -8.99 -1.93
CA VAL A 102 1.32 -8.72 -2.74
C VAL A 102 2.55 -8.66 -1.84
N VAL A 103 3.64 -9.30 -2.26
CA VAL A 103 4.99 -9.19 -1.68
C VAL A 103 5.97 -8.91 -2.82
N LEU A 104 6.37 -7.64 -2.95
CA LEU A 104 7.35 -7.18 -3.95
C LEU A 104 8.52 -6.54 -3.23
N SER A 105 9.64 -7.25 -3.13
CA SER A 105 10.90 -6.70 -2.61
C SER A 105 11.47 -5.59 -3.49
N ASP A 106 11.11 -5.60 -4.78
CA ASP A 106 11.33 -4.50 -5.72
C ASP A 106 10.09 -4.28 -6.60
N ALA A 107 9.48 -3.13 -6.45
CA ALA A 107 8.31 -2.64 -7.19
C ALA A 107 8.72 -1.56 -8.20
N SER A 108 10.00 -1.44 -8.57
CA SER A 108 10.45 -0.55 -9.65
C SER A 108 9.80 -0.82 -10.99
N MET A 109 9.39 -2.07 -11.25
CA MET A 109 8.86 -2.47 -12.56
C MET A 109 9.81 -1.95 -13.67
N GLU A 110 9.27 -1.36 -14.73
CA GLU A 110 10.02 -0.76 -15.84
C GLU A 110 10.50 0.68 -15.56
N SER A 111 10.38 1.16 -14.31
CA SER A 111 10.78 2.50 -13.86
C SER A 111 11.87 2.42 -12.78
N PRO A 112 13.11 2.05 -13.15
CA PRO A 112 14.22 1.95 -12.21
C PRO A 112 14.56 3.32 -11.61
N GLY A 113 15.19 3.31 -10.44
CA GLY A 113 15.77 4.50 -9.83
C GLY A 113 16.63 4.15 -8.63
N ASN A 114 17.30 5.15 -8.07
CA ASN A 114 18.29 4.96 -7.01
C ASN A 114 17.71 4.60 -5.62
N LEU A 115 16.42 4.85 -5.40
CA LEU A 115 15.76 4.45 -4.16
C LEU A 115 15.30 2.99 -4.23
N ARG A 116 15.58 2.25 -3.15
CA ARG A 116 14.83 1.03 -2.82
C ARG A 116 13.34 1.33 -2.95
N CYS A 117 12.58 0.42 -3.55
CA CYS A 117 11.14 0.53 -3.60
C CYS A 117 10.53 -0.84 -3.43
N ALA A 118 10.19 -1.19 -2.18
CA ALA A 118 9.45 -2.40 -1.89
C ALA A 118 7.96 -2.08 -1.69
N HIS A 119 7.08 -3.00 -2.06
CA HIS A 119 5.64 -2.89 -1.91
C HIS A 119 5.06 -4.18 -1.33
N PHE A 120 4.25 -4.03 -0.28
CA PHE A 120 3.55 -5.13 0.38
C PHE A 120 2.10 -4.73 0.59
N ALA A 121 1.15 -5.64 0.35
CA ALA A 121 -0.26 -5.32 0.50
C ALA A 121 -1.11 -6.53 0.84
N ILE A 122 -2.26 -6.27 1.48
CA ILE A 122 -3.39 -7.19 1.61
C ILE A 122 -4.63 -6.47 1.10
N TYR A 123 -5.46 -7.22 0.37
CA TYR A 123 -6.76 -6.82 -0.14
C TYR A 123 -7.78 -7.82 0.37
N ASP A 124 -8.58 -7.44 1.36
CA ASP A 124 -9.64 -8.28 1.92
C ASP A 124 -10.90 -8.08 1.08
N GLY A 125 -11.26 -9.09 0.30
CA GLY A 125 -12.36 -9.04 -0.66
C GLY A 125 -13.69 -9.38 -0.01
N HIS A 126 -14.77 -8.73 -0.48
CA HIS A 126 -16.13 -9.03 -0.01
C HIS A 126 -17.13 -9.03 -1.16
N GLY A 127 -18.07 -9.99 -1.09
CA GLY A 127 -19.12 -10.13 -2.12
C GLY A 127 -18.60 -10.71 -3.44
N GLY A 128 -17.41 -11.30 -3.41
CA GLY A 128 -16.62 -11.75 -4.55
C GLY A 128 -15.13 -11.43 -4.36
N ARG A 129 -14.29 -11.97 -5.23
CA ARG A 129 -12.81 -11.83 -5.16
C ARG A 129 -12.21 -10.93 -6.24
N LEU A 130 -12.99 -10.52 -7.23
CA LEU A 130 -12.51 -9.89 -8.46
C LEU A 130 -11.95 -8.49 -8.17
N ALA A 131 -12.56 -7.74 -7.25
CA ALA A 131 -12.02 -6.46 -6.79
C ALA A 131 -10.64 -6.61 -6.11
N ALA A 132 -10.47 -7.61 -5.24
CA ALA A 132 -9.21 -7.90 -4.57
C ALA A 132 -8.13 -8.37 -5.55
N GLU A 133 -8.47 -9.29 -6.46
CA GLU A 133 -7.57 -9.76 -7.53
C GLU A 133 -7.16 -8.63 -8.50
N TYR A 134 -8.07 -7.70 -8.79
CA TYR A 134 -7.76 -6.54 -9.61
C TYR A 134 -6.78 -5.62 -8.91
N ALA A 135 -7.02 -5.31 -7.63
CA ALA A 135 -6.12 -4.49 -6.82
C ALA A 135 -4.72 -5.11 -6.72
N GLN A 136 -4.65 -6.43 -6.51
CA GLN A 136 -3.40 -7.20 -6.48
C GLN A 136 -2.56 -6.99 -7.76
N LYS A 137 -3.21 -7.00 -8.93
CA LYS A 137 -2.53 -6.87 -10.24
C LYS A 137 -2.15 -5.43 -10.58
N HIS A 138 -2.92 -4.43 -10.14
CA HIS A 138 -2.85 -3.09 -10.72
C HIS A 138 -2.44 -1.98 -9.76
N LEU A 139 -2.71 -2.09 -8.45
CA LEU A 139 -2.53 -0.95 -7.54
C LEU A 139 -1.09 -0.42 -7.52
N HIS A 140 -0.12 -1.32 -7.35
CA HIS A 140 1.30 -0.96 -7.30
C HIS A 140 1.78 -0.30 -8.60
N GLN A 141 1.28 -0.73 -9.75
CA GLN A 141 1.60 -0.16 -11.06
C GLN A 141 1.05 1.26 -11.19
N HIS A 142 -0.21 1.47 -10.79
CA HIS A 142 -0.82 2.79 -10.81
C HIS A 142 -0.14 3.79 -9.87
N VAL A 143 0.32 3.33 -8.69
CA VAL A 143 1.09 4.17 -7.76
C VAL A 143 2.42 4.60 -8.38
N VAL A 144 3.17 3.67 -9.00
CA VAL A 144 4.44 4.00 -9.68
C VAL A 144 4.19 5.00 -10.83
N ALA A 145 3.20 4.71 -11.68
CA ALA A 145 2.81 5.58 -12.80
C ALA A 145 2.22 6.93 -12.36
N ALA A 146 1.82 7.09 -11.10
CA ALA A 146 1.36 8.35 -10.53
C ALA A 146 2.52 9.25 -10.03
N GLY A 147 3.78 8.87 -10.29
CA GLY A 147 4.95 9.68 -9.97
C GLY A 147 5.51 9.41 -8.57
N LEU A 148 5.50 8.14 -8.15
CA LEU A 148 6.18 7.72 -6.92
C LEU A 148 7.68 8.11 -7.00
N PRO A 149 8.27 8.77 -5.98
CA PRO A 149 9.65 9.23 -6.06
C PRO A 149 10.62 8.04 -6.18
N ARG A 150 11.54 8.11 -7.14
CA ARG A 150 12.52 7.05 -7.46
C ARG A 150 13.98 7.44 -7.26
N GLU A 151 14.30 8.73 -7.25
CA GLU A 151 15.68 9.24 -7.16
C GLU A 151 16.00 9.75 -5.77
N LEU A 152 15.20 10.70 -5.29
CA LEU A 152 15.34 11.32 -3.97
C LEU A 152 14.03 11.22 -3.23
N MET A 153 14.11 10.83 -1.97
CA MET A 153 12.91 10.57 -1.19
C MET A 153 12.17 11.87 -0.92
N ASN A 154 10.90 11.93 -1.33
CA ASN A 154 10.01 13.05 -1.08
C ASN A 154 8.67 12.52 -0.55
N VAL A 155 8.49 12.63 0.77
CA VAL A 155 7.31 12.10 1.46
C VAL A 155 6.01 12.69 0.93
N LYS A 156 5.99 13.98 0.58
CA LYS A 156 4.79 14.63 0.05
C LYS A 156 4.40 14.07 -1.32
N LEU A 157 5.39 13.89 -2.20
CA LEU A 157 5.16 13.27 -3.52
C LEU A 157 4.78 11.80 -3.39
N ALA A 158 5.42 11.05 -2.49
CA ALA A 158 5.08 9.65 -2.24
C ALA A 158 3.62 9.48 -1.78
N LYS A 159 3.17 10.28 -0.80
CA LYS A 159 1.78 10.26 -0.34
C LYS A 159 0.80 10.62 -1.45
N LYS A 160 1.12 11.65 -2.26
CA LYS A 160 0.29 12.06 -3.40
C LYS A 160 0.18 10.93 -4.44
N ALA A 161 1.30 10.32 -4.83
CA ALA A 161 1.34 9.23 -5.80
C ALA A 161 0.56 8.00 -5.31
N ILE A 162 0.64 7.68 -4.01
CA ILE A 162 -0.12 6.58 -3.42
C ILE A 162 -1.63 6.86 -3.48
N ILE A 163 -2.07 8.05 -3.05
CA ILE A 163 -3.50 8.43 -3.12
C ILE A 163 -4.02 8.39 -4.55
N GLU A 164 -3.26 8.96 -5.50
CA GLU A 164 -3.59 8.95 -6.92
C GLU A 164 -3.64 7.52 -7.49
N GLY A 165 -2.71 6.65 -7.08
CA GLY A 165 -2.72 5.25 -7.49
C GLY A 165 -3.96 4.50 -7.01
N PHE A 166 -4.45 4.77 -5.79
CA PHE A 166 -5.74 4.25 -5.32
C PHE A 166 -6.91 4.77 -6.17
N HIS A 167 -6.93 6.06 -6.50
CA HIS A 167 -7.99 6.65 -7.34
C HIS A 167 -8.01 6.05 -8.75
N ARG A 168 -6.86 5.95 -9.42
CA ARG A 168 -6.75 5.32 -10.76
C ARG A 168 -7.14 3.85 -10.75
N THR A 169 -6.75 3.13 -9.71
CA THR A 169 -7.11 1.71 -9.54
C THR A 169 -8.62 1.56 -9.38
N ASP A 170 -9.24 2.38 -8.52
CA ASP A 170 -10.68 2.33 -8.31
C ASP A 170 -11.46 2.74 -9.56
N GLU A 171 -11.03 3.79 -10.27
CA GLU A 171 -11.65 4.21 -11.52
C GLU A 171 -11.63 3.09 -12.57
N SER A 172 -10.46 2.47 -12.78
CA SER A 172 -10.30 1.38 -13.75
C SER A 172 -11.07 0.13 -13.32
N LEU A 173 -11.07 -0.19 -12.02
CA LEU A 173 -11.86 -1.27 -11.45
C LEU A 173 -13.35 -1.05 -11.67
N LEU A 174 -13.88 0.16 -11.43
CA LEU A 174 -15.30 0.46 -11.64
C LEU A 174 -15.74 0.33 -13.11
N GLN A 175 -14.83 0.60 -14.06
CA GLN A 175 -15.07 0.34 -15.48
C GLN A 175 -15.16 -1.16 -15.75
N GLU A 176 -14.23 -1.96 -15.24
CA GLU A 176 -14.24 -3.43 -15.39
C GLU A 176 -15.42 -4.07 -14.67
N SER A 177 -15.75 -3.64 -13.44
CA SER A 177 -16.96 -4.05 -12.72
C SER A 177 -18.23 -3.74 -13.51
N THR A 178 -18.22 -2.70 -14.35
CA THR A 178 -19.36 -2.38 -15.21
C THR A 178 -19.47 -3.30 -16.41
N LYS A 179 -18.35 -3.59 -17.08
CA LYS A 179 -18.32 -4.55 -18.20
C LYS A 179 -18.65 -5.97 -17.74
N GLY A 180 -18.09 -6.38 -16.61
CA GLY A 180 -18.23 -7.73 -16.05
C GLY A 180 -19.41 -7.91 -15.08
N ASN A 181 -20.18 -6.85 -14.81
CA ASN A 181 -21.26 -6.82 -13.82
C ASN A 181 -20.84 -7.24 -12.39
N TRP A 182 -19.62 -6.87 -11.98
CA TRP A 182 -19.11 -7.15 -10.64
C TRP A 182 -19.74 -6.23 -9.60
N GLN A 183 -19.98 -6.79 -8.42
CA GLN A 183 -20.58 -6.09 -7.28
C GLN A 183 -19.73 -6.18 -6.02
N ASP A 184 -18.59 -6.83 -6.13
CA ASP A 184 -17.64 -7.00 -5.05
C ASP A 184 -16.85 -5.71 -4.81
N GLY A 185 -16.24 -5.68 -3.64
CA GLY A 185 -15.28 -4.68 -3.24
C GLY A 185 -14.12 -5.33 -2.52
N ALA A 186 -13.12 -4.53 -2.21
CA ALA A 186 -12.01 -4.97 -1.38
C ALA A 186 -11.50 -3.83 -0.50
N THR A 187 -11.20 -4.15 0.75
CA THR A 187 -10.33 -3.30 1.57
C THR A 187 -8.90 -3.35 1.01
N ALA A 188 -8.07 -2.41 1.43
CA ALA A 188 -6.67 -2.38 1.03
C ALA A 188 -5.82 -1.76 2.14
N VAL A 189 -4.86 -2.54 2.63
CA VAL A 189 -3.74 -2.04 3.43
C VAL A 189 -2.45 -2.31 2.67
N CYS A 190 -1.62 -1.29 2.49
CA CYS A 190 -0.32 -1.46 1.85
C CYS A 190 0.79 -0.68 2.54
N VAL A 191 2.00 -1.20 2.39
CA VAL A 191 3.24 -0.66 2.92
C VAL A 191 4.22 -0.51 1.76
N TRP A 192 4.74 0.71 1.61
CA TRP A 192 5.84 1.02 0.72
C TRP A 192 7.09 1.29 1.54
N VAL A 193 8.23 0.74 1.11
CA VAL A 193 9.54 1.08 1.68
C VAL A 193 10.37 1.75 0.60
N LEU A 194 10.54 3.07 0.73
CA LEU A 194 11.22 3.94 -0.22
C LEU A 194 12.55 4.41 0.37
N GLY A 195 13.66 3.82 -0.07
CA GLY A 195 14.93 3.92 0.65
C GLY A 195 14.79 3.32 2.05
N GLN A 196 14.65 4.20 3.06
CA GLN A 196 14.44 3.83 4.47
C GLN A 196 13.13 4.38 5.04
N THR A 197 12.40 5.16 4.24
CA THR A 197 11.10 5.70 4.64
C THR A 197 10.03 4.67 4.40
N VAL A 198 9.25 4.37 5.44
CA VAL A 198 8.05 3.55 5.33
C VAL A 198 6.86 4.45 5.10
N VAL A 199 6.03 4.14 4.10
CA VAL A 199 4.75 4.81 3.84
C VAL A 199 3.64 3.77 3.88
N VAL A 200 2.68 3.95 4.79
CA VAL A 200 1.56 3.04 5.02
C VAL A 200 0.29 3.69 4.52
N ALA A 201 -0.50 2.99 3.74
CA ALA A 201 -1.81 3.44 3.26
C ALA A 201 -2.89 2.41 3.59
N ASN A 202 -4.03 2.87 4.13
CA ASN A 202 -5.16 2.02 4.50
C ASN A 202 -6.49 2.57 3.99
N ALA A 203 -7.31 1.71 3.39
CA ALA A 203 -8.71 1.94 3.06
C ALA A 203 -9.52 0.70 3.45
N GLY A 204 -10.32 0.80 4.51
CA GLY A 204 -11.03 -0.33 5.12
C GLY A 204 -10.53 -0.64 6.53
N ASP A 205 -10.69 -1.88 6.98
CA ASP A 205 -10.47 -2.32 8.37
C ASP A 205 -9.36 -3.37 8.55
N ALA A 206 -8.65 -3.73 7.48
CA ALA A 206 -7.35 -4.37 7.57
C ALA A 206 -6.35 -3.50 8.38
N LYS A 207 -5.30 -4.13 8.92
CA LYS A 207 -4.38 -3.47 9.86
C LYS A 207 -2.93 -3.76 9.57
N ALA A 208 -2.08 -2.75 9.81
CA ALA A 208 -0.64 -2.90 9.88
C ALA A 208 -0.12 -2.56 11.28
N VAL A 209 0.77 -3.39 11.82
CA VAL A 209 1.34 -3.26 13.17
C VAL A 209 2.86 -3.36 13.09
N LEU A 210 3.56 -2.34 13.59
CA LEU A 210 5.02 -2.30 13.73
C LEU A 210 5.45 -2.86 15.08
N ALA A 211 6.46 -3.73 15.07
CA ALA A 211 7.16 -4.18 16.26
C ALA A 211 8.43 -3.35 16.47
N ARG A 212 8.47 -2.58 17.55
CA ARG A 212 9.59 -1.69 17.89
C ARG A 212 10.18 -2.01 19.26
N SER A 213 11.51 -2.07 19.38
CA SER A 213 12.20 -2.21 20.66
C SER A 213 11.88 -1.06 21.61
N THR A 214 11.70 -1.38 22.89
CA THR A 214 11.48 -0.39 23.95
C THR A 214 12.75 0.09 24.64
N SER A 215 13.93 -0.46 24.31
CA SER A 215 15.18 -0.09 24.98
C SER A 215 15.53 1.38 24.74
N THR A 216 15.78 2.08 25.84
CA THR A 216 16.46 3.37 25.88
C THR A 216 17.93 3.13 25.54
N ASP A 217 18.48 3.94 24.65
CA ASP A 217 19.91 3.87 24.33
C ASP A 217 20.68 4.28 25.60
N GLY A 218 21.31 3.32 26.29
CA GLY A 218 22.17 3.59 27.45
C GLY A 218 21.90 2.80 28.73
N GLU A 219 20.83 2.01 28.85
CA GLU A 219 20.68 1.11 30.00
C GLU A 219 21.38 -0.22 29.73
N VAL A 220 22.41 -0.49 30.54
CA VAL A 220 23.12 -1.76 30.62
C VAL A 220 22.08 -2.86 30.82
N ALA A 221 21.96 -3.75 29.84
CA ALA A 221 21.10 -4.91 29.90
C ALA A 221 21.49 -5.74 31.13
N VAL A 222 20.70 -5.63 32.20
CA VAL A 222 20.70 -6.63 33.25
C VAL A 222 20.23 -7.91 32.59
N VAL A 223 21.13 -8.89 32.62
CA VAL A 223 21.07 -10.21 31.99
C VAL A 223 19.87 -11.00 32.54
N ASP A 224 18.66 -10.68 32.08
CA ASP A 224 17.48 -11.57 32.00
C ASP A 224 16.20 -10.86 31.52
N THR A 225 16.23 -9.57 31.23
CA THR A 225 15.01 -8.87 30.78
C THR A 225 14.78 -9.15 29.29
N LYS A 226 13.75 -9.98 28.99
CA LYS A 226 13.13 -10.13 27.66
C LYS A 226 13.25 -8.81 26.88
N SER A 227 13.92 -8.80 25.73
CA SER A 227 13.81 -7.69 24.77
C SER A 227 12.35 -7.57 24.36
N LEU A 228 11.58 -6.73 25.05
CA LEU A 228 10.16 -6.52 24.80
C LEU A 228 10.02 -5.65 23.55
N LEU A 229 9.34 -6.20 22.54
CA LEU A 229 8.90 -5.41 21.38
C LEU A 229 7.53 -4.83 21.71
N LYS A 230 7.39 -3.51 21.53
CA LYS A 230 6.10 -2.82 21.59
C LYS A 230 5.41 -2.93 20.22
N ALA A 231 4.14 -3.30 20.25
CA ALA A 231 3.26 -3.19 19.09
C ALA A 231 2.78 -1.74 18.92
N ILE A 232 2.99 -1.20 17.72
CA ILE A 232 2.53 0.13 17.31
C ILE A 232 1.59 -0.06 16.13
N VAL A 233 0.31 0.20 16.33
CA VAL A 233 -0.68 0.14 15.25
C VAL A 233 -0.45 1.33 14.30
N LEU A 234 -0.23 1.05 13.02
CA LEU A 234 0.12 2.03 12.00
C LEU A 234 -1.09 2.55 11.20
N THR A 235 -2.25 1.91 11.34
CA THR A 235 -3.46 2.22 10.57
C THR A 235 -4.65 2.50 11.48
N ARG A 236 -5.61 3.27 10.97
CA ARG A 236 -6.94 3.42 11.57
C ARG A 236 -7.94 2.63 10.74
N GLU A 237 -8.84 1.91 11.40
CA GLU A 237 -9.94 1.22 10.73
C GLU A 237 -10.95 2.24 10.17
N HIS A 238 -11.56 1.89 9.04
CA HIS A 238 -12.56 2.70 8.36
C HIS A 238 -13.92 2.00 8.36
N LYS A 239 -14.59 2.02 9.51
CA LYS A 239 -15.96 1.48 9.66
C LYS A 239 -16.99 2.58 9.49
N ALA A 240 -18.09 2.28 8.79
CA ALA A 240 -19.17 3.22 8.50
C ALA A 240 -19.79 3.83 9.78
N ILE A 241 -19.78 3.10 10.90
CA ILE A 241 -20.27 3.59 12.19
C ILE A 241 -19.40 4.69 12.82
N PHE A 242 -18.13 4.81 12.43
CA PHE A 242 -17.22 5.77 13.06
C PHE A 242 -17.61 7.22 12.75
N PRO A 243 -17.50 8.16 13.72
CA PRO A 243 -18.08 9.50 13.58
C PRO A 243 -17.66 10.27 12.32
N GLN A 244 -16.36 10.26 11.99
CA GLN A 244 -15.82 10.94 10.80
C GLN A 244 -16.35 10.31 9.50
N GLU A 245 -16.39 8.99 9.43
CA GLU A 245 -16.86 8.23 8.28
C GLU A 245 -18.38 8.36 8.10
N ARG A 246 -19.15 8.22 9.19
CA ARG A 246 -20.60 8.40 9.21
C ARG A 246 -21.00 9.80 8.75
N SER A 247 -20.32 10.83 9.24
CA SER A 247 -20.58 12.21 8.81
C SER A 247 -20.35 12.40 7.31
N ARG A 248 -19.26 11.84 6.76
CA ARG A 248 -18.96 11.87 5.32
C ARG A 248 -20.02 11.14 4.49
N ILE A 249 -20.45 9.96 4.95
CA ILE A 249 -21.51 9.16 4.31
C ILE A 249 -22.81 9.95 4.26
N GLN A 250 -23.25 10.53 5.38
CA GLN A 250 -24.49 11.31 5.48
C GLN A 250 -24.48 12.56 4.59
N LYS A 251 -23.34 13.28 4.55
CA LYS A 251 -23.16 14.43 3.63
C LYS A 251 -23.25 14.04 2.16
N SER A 252 -22.96 12.78 1.84
CA SER A 252 -23.06 12.22 0.49
C SER A 252 -24.43 11.58 0.20
N GLY A 253 -25.43 11.79 1.06
CA GLY A 253 -26.78 11.22 0.91
C GLY A 253 -26.90 9.74 1.30
N GLY A 254 -25.85 9.13 1.85
CA GLY A 254 -25.89 7.78 2.38
C GLY A 254 -26.45 7.71 3.80
N SER A 255 -26.81 6.50 4.23
CA SER A 255 -27.28 6.23 5.59
C SER A 255 -26.41 5.15 6.26
N VAL A 256 -26.23 5.26 7.57
CA VAL A 256 -25.57 4.23 8.40
C VAL A 256 -26.58 3.76 9.44
N GLY A 257 -26.96 2.49 9.34
CA GLY A 257 -27.96 1.88 10.22
C GLY A 257 -27.45 1.66 11.64
N PRO A 258 -28.34 1.28 12.58
CA PRO A 258 -27.95 0.92 13.95
C PRO A 258 -26.99 -0.27 14.02
N ASN A 259 -27.02 -1.15 13.01
CA ASN A 259 -26.08 -2.25 12.85
C ASN A 259 -24.68 -1.81 12.35
N GLY A 260 -24.44 -0.51 12.23
CA GLY A 260 -23.16 0.05 11.80
C GLY A 260 -22.86 -0.05 10.31
N ARG A 261 -23.83 -0.52 9.49
CA ARG A 261 -23.63 -0.76 8.06
C ARG A 261 -24.13 0.40 7.19
N LEU A 262 -23.34 0.77 6.19
CA LEU A 262 -23.71 1.69 5.12
C LEU A 262 -24.83 1.07 4.27
N GLN A 263 -25.95 1.79 4.15
CA GLN A 263 -27.20 1.34 3.53
C GLN A 263 -27.66 -0.05 4.02
N GLY A 264 -27.33 -0.40 5.27
CA GLY A 264 -27.63 -1.69 5.87
C GLY A 264 -26.86 -2.88 5.30
N ARG A 265 -25.90 -2.69 4.38
CA ARG A 265 -25.20 -3.78 3.67
C ARG A 265 -23.73 -3.94 4.05
N ILE A 266 -22.92 -2.90 3.95
CA ILE A 266 -21.45 -2.98 4.10
C ILE A 266 -20.97 -2.30 5.39
N GLU A 267 -20.05 -2.94 6.13
CA GLU A 267 -19.52 -2.40 7.40
C GLU A 267 -18.41 -1.37 7.20
N VAL A 268 -17.58 -1.54 6.17
CA VAL A 268 -16.51 -0.60 5.84
C VAL A 268 -17.06 0.65 5.15
N SER A 269 -16.41 1.79 5.40
CA SER A 269 -16.73 3.07 4.75
C SER A 269 -15.80 3.40 3.60
N ARG A 270 -14.68 2.68 3.47
CA ARG A 270 -13.68 2.85 2.43
C ARG A 270 -13.27 1.50 1.87
N ALA A 271 -13.29 1.40 0.55
CA ALA A 271 -12.93 0.20 -0.20
C ALA A 271 -12.72 0.55 -1.68
N LEU A 272 -11.98 -0.30 -2.38
CA LEU A 272 -11.94 -0.38 -3.84
C LEU A 272 -13.17 -1.15 -4.34
N GLY A 273 -13.70 -0.84 -5.53
CA GLY A 273 -14.86 -1.55 -6.09
C GLY A 273 -16.18 -1.04 -5.52
N ASP A 274 -17.11 -1.90 -5.08
CA ASP A 274 -18.35 -1.46 -4.39
C ASP A 274 -19.15 -0.39 -5.15
N ARG A 275 -19.27 -0.53 -6.48
CA ARG A 275 -19.80 0.51 -7.39
C ARG A 275 -21.08 1.18 -6.90
N HIS A 276 -22.01 0.41 -6.36
CA HIS A 276 -23.30 0.92 -5.87
C HIS A 276 -23.20 1.88 -4.69
N PHE A 277 -22.13 1.77 -3.89
CA PHE A 277 -21.96 2.55 -2.67
C PHE A 277 -21.15 3.84 -2.89
N LYS A 278 -20.46 3.98 -4.03
CA LYS A 278 -19.65 5.18 -4.34
C LYS A 278 -20.48 6.47 -4.35
N LYS A 279 -21.72 6.40 -4.84
CA LYS A 279 -22.64 7.55 -4.89
C LYS A 279 -23.24 7.93 -3.54
N VAL A 280 -23.09 7.07 -2.52
CA VAL A 280 -23.67 7.25 -1.19
C VAL A 280 -22.59 7.28 -0.11
N GLY A 281 -21.39 7.71 -0.48
CA GLY A 281 -20.33 8.05 0.44
C GLY A 281 -19.36 6.93 0.78
N LEU A 282 -19.26 5.84 0.02
CA LEU A 282 -18.08 4.96 0.06
C LEU A 282 -16.98 5.55 -0.83
N ILE A 283 -15.72 5.57 -0.38
CA ILE A 283 -14.58 6.10 -1.16
C ILE A 283 -13.40 5.13 -1.18
N ALA A 284 -12.58 5.21 -2.21
CA ALA A 284 -11.30 4.50 -2.28
C ALA A 284 -10.10 5.27 -1.69
N THR A 285 -10.31 6.50 -1.20
CA THR A 285 -9.20 7.34 -0.73
C THR A 285 -8.61 6.77 0.56
N PRO A 286 -7.32 6.39 0.59
CA PRO A 286 -6.70 5.84 1.79
C PRO A 286 -6.30 6.94 2.78
N ASP A 287 -6.22 6.59 4.06
CA ASP A 287 -5.40 7.33 5.02
C ASP A 287 -3.93 6.96 4.79
N VAL A 288 -3.02 7.95 4.72
CA VAL A 288 -1.60 7.72 4.42
C VAL A 288 -0.68 8.33 5.47
N HIS A 289 0.14 7.48 6.10
CA HIS A 289 1.12 7.86 7.12
C HIS A 289 2.53 7.44 6.71
N SER A 290 3.55 8.09 7.26
CA SER A 290 4.94 7.81 6.93
C SER A 290 5.85 8.01 8.13
N PHE A 291 6.93 7.24 8.19
CA PHE A 291 7.98 7.38 9.20
C PHE A 291 9.32 6.88 8.66
N GLU A 292 10.41 7.37 9.24
CA GLU A 292 11.75 6.83 8.97
C GLU A 292 12.00 5.61 9.85
N LEU A 293 12.56 4.55 9.24
CA LEU A 293 13.03 3.40 10.00
C LEU A 293 14.19 3.80 10.92
N THR A 294 14.23 3.13 12.06
CA THR A 294 15.30 3.21 13.04
C THR A 294 15.80 1.80 13.35
N LYS A 295 16.99 1.66 13.96
CA LYS A 295 17.48 0.33 14.40
C LYS A 295 16.59 -0.34 15.45
N LYS A 296 15.58 0.38 15.97
CA LYS A 296 14.59 -0.15 16.92
C LYS A 296 13.43 -0.83 16.20
N ASP A 297 13.31 -0.72 14.87
CA ASP A 297 12.19 -1.26 14.09
C ASP A 297 12.52 -2.66 13.58
N HIS A 298 11.83 -3.68 14.08
CA HIS A 298 12.19 -5.08 13.76
C HIS A 298 11.38 -5.64 12.60
N PHE A 299 10.07 -5.49 12.66
CA PHE A 299 9.19 -6.01 11.62
C PHE A 299 7.82 -5.33 11.62
N ILE A 300 7.11 -5.44 10.50
CA ILE A 300 5.71 -5.06 10.36
C ILE A 300 4.88 -6.30 10.03
N ILE A 301 3.72 -6.43 10.67
CA ILE A 301 2.68 -7.41 10.33
C ILE A 301 1.52 -6.67 9.67
N LEU A 302 1.18 -7.02 8.43
CA LEU A 302 -0.12 -6.71 7.83
C LEU A 302 -1.04 -7.90 8.08
N GLY A 303 -2.32 -7.64 8.31
CA GLY A 303 -3.34 -8.68 8.34
C GLY A 303 -4.72 -8.15 7.94
N CYS A 304 -5.55 -9.03 7.39
CA CYS A 304 -6.99 -8.79 7.21
C CYS A 304 -7.74 -8.88 8.56
N ASP A 305 -9.04 -8.59 8.56
CA ASP A 305 -9.83 -8.62 9.80
C ASP A 305 -9.95 -10.03 10.39
N GLY A 306 -9.84 -11.08 9.58
CA GLY A 306 -9.78 -12.47 10.03
C GLY A 306 -8.61 -12.75 10.97
N LEU A 307 -7.45 -12.12 10.74
CA LEU A 307 -6.32 -12.19 11.68
C LEU A 307 -6.61 -11.35 12.92
N TRP A 308 -6.94 -10.07 12.74
CA TRP A 308 -7.06 -9.11 13.83
C TRP A 308 -8.31 -9.28 14.69
N GLY A 309 -9.28 -10.07 14.23
CA GLY A 309 -10.45 -10.49 14.98
C GLY A 309 -10.12 -11.53 16.06
N VAL A 310 -8.99 -12.23 15.95
CA VAL A 310 -8.54 -13.25 16.91
C VAL A 310 -7.17 -12.98 17.54
N PHE A 311 -6.43 -11.99 17.02
CA PHE A 311 -5.17 -11.52 17.57
C PHE A 311 -5.24 -10.05 18.00
N GLY A 312 -4.84 -9.77 19.24
CA GLY A 312 -4.47 -8.42 19.64
C GLY A 312 -3.09 -8.02 19.07
N PRO A 313 -2.83 -6.72 18.80
CA PRO A 313 -1.54 -6.28 18.24
C PRO A 313 -0.31 -6.73 19.04
N SER A 314 -0.32 -6.57 20.37
CA SER A 314 0.81 -6.97 21.23
C SER A 314 1.04 -8.48 21.24
N ASP A 315 -0.05 -9.25 21.23
CA ASP A 315 -0.03 -10.71 21.22
C ASP A 315 0.52 -11.24 19.88
N ALA A 316 0.09 -10.67 18.75
CA ALA A 316 0.67 -11.00 17.44
C ALA A 316 2.17 -10.69 17.37
N VAL A 317 2.60 -9.55 17.92
CA VAL A 317 4.03 -9.18 17.97
C VAL A 317 4.83 -10.14 18.84
N GLU A 318 4.33 -10.50 20.04
CA GLU A 318 5.01 -11.48 20.91
C GLU A 318 5.09 -12.86 20.23
N PHE A 319 4.00 -13.30 19.60
CA PHE A 319 3.96 -14.55 18.86
C PHE A 319 5.00 -14.57 17.74
N VAL A 320 4.99 -13.57 16.85
CA VAL A 320 5.93 -13.48 15.72
C VAL A 320 7.38 -13.35 16.21
N GLN A 321 7.62 -12.56 17.26
CA GLN A 321 8.96 -12.44 17.84
C GLN A 321 9.49 -13.80 18.30
N LYS A 322 8.65 -14.63 18.95
CA LYS A 322 9.02 -15.99 19.34
C LYS A 322 9.31 -16.85 18.11
N GLN A 323 8.45 -16.83 17.10
CA GLN A 323 8.64 -17.63 15.89
C GLN A 323 9.93 -17.26 15.13
N LEU A 324 10.25 -15.97 15.05
CA LEU A 324 11.48 -15.50 14.40
C LEU A 324 12.74 -15.93 15.16
N LYS A 325 12.71 -15.94 16.50
CA LYS A 325 13.82 -16.49 17.31
C LYS A 325 14.03 -17.99 17.06
N ASP A 326 12.94 -18.74 16.94
CA ASP A 326 12.98 -20.19 16.78
C ASP A 326 13.39 -20.63 15.36
N THR A 327 12.99 -19.86 14.33
CA THR A 327 13.11 -20.29 12.92
C THR A 327 14.07 -19.45 12.09
N SER A 328 14.36 -18.21 12.50
CA SER A 328 15.08 -17.22 11.69
C SER A 328 14.51 -17.03 10.27
N SER A 329 13.20 -17.25 10.08
CA SER A 329 12.54 -17.20 8.78
C SER A 329 11.19 -16.48 8.83
N ALA A 330 11.04 -15.42 8.04
CA ALA A 330 9.77 -14.69 7.91
C ALA A 330 8.66 -15.60 7.37
N MET A 331 8.99 -16.46 6.39
CA MET A 331 8.09 -17.45 5.79
C MET A 331 7.50 -18.40 6.83
N LEU A 332 8.34 -19.02 7.67
CA LEU A 332 7.85 -19.95 8.69
C LEU A 332 7.07 -19.24 9.78
N ALA A 333 7.51 -18.03 10.18
CA ALA A 333 6.83 -17.24 11.21
C ALA A 333 5.41 -16.83 10.77
N VAL A 334 5.23 -16.30 9.56
CA VAL A 334 3.92 -15.85 9.07
C VAL A 334 2.97 -17.02 8.82
N ARG A 335 3.46 -18.16 8.32
CA ARG A 335 2.67 -19.39 8.18
C ARG A 335 2.17 -19.92 9.52
N ARG A 336 3.03 -19.89 10.55
CA ARG A 336 2.62 -20.28 11.90
C ARG A 336 1.62 -19.30 12.51
N LEU A 337 1.76 -18.01 12.24
CA LEU A 337 0.80 -16.97 12.69
C LEU A 337 -0.60 -17.22 12.12
N VAL A 338 -0.72 -17.43 10.81
CA VAL A 338 -2.02 -17.71 10.16
C VAL A 338 -2.59 -19.05 10.62
N LYS A 339 -1.75 -20.09 10.74
CA LYS A 339 -2.18 -21.39 11.26
C LYS A 339 -2.72 -21.29 12.69
N GLU A 340 -2.05 -20.53 13.55
CA GLU A 340 -2.50 -20.26 14.93
C GLU A 340 -3.85 -19.54 14.93
N ALA A 341 -4.01 -18.50 14.10
CA ALA A 341 -5.26 -17.74 13.98
C ALA A 341 -6.45 -18.65 13.59
N VAL A 342 -6.27 -19.49 12.58
CA VAL A 342 -7.35 -20.33 12.04
C VAL A 342 -7.61 -21.56 12.91
N ARG A 343 -6.57 -22.30 13.31
CA ARG A 343 -6.75 -23.62 13.95
C ARG A 343 -6.93 -23.53 15.46
N GLU A 344 -6.07 -22.76 16.11
CA GLU A 344 -6.05 -22.70 17.58
C GLU A 344 -7.01 -21.63 18.09
N ARG A 345 -7.01 -20.46 17.45
CA ARG A 345 -7.88 -19.32 17.81
C ARG A 345 -9.22 -19.31 17.09
N ARG A 346 -9.45 -20.27 16.20
CA ARG A 346 -10.74 -20.54 15.55
C ARG A 346 -11.30 -19.33 14.78
N CYS A 347 -10.44 -18.64 14.04
CA CYS A 347 -10.88 -17.65 13.06
C CYS A 347 -11.93 -18.25 12.12
N LYS A 348 -13.02 -17.51 11.90
CA LYS A 348 -14.16 -17.92 11.06
C LYS A 348 -14.19 -17.21 9.71
N ASP A 349 -13.13 -16.51 9.39
CA ASP A 349 -12.97 -15.73 8.18
C ASP A 349 -11.86 -16.28 7.27
N ASN A 350 -11.72 -15.70 6.08
CA ASN A 350 -10.43 -15.72 5.39
C ASN A 350 -9.39 -15.07 6.30
N CYS A 351 -8.19 -15.65 6.36
CA CYS A 351 -7.14 -15.16 7.24
C CYS A 351 -5.85 -15.04 6.45
N THR A 352 -5.44 -13.80 6.18
CA THR A 352 -4.22 -13.45 5.45
C THR A 352 -3.33 -12.59 6.33
N ALA A 353 -2.03 -12.86 6.29
CA ALA A 353 -1.00 -12.05 6.93
C ALA A 353 0.22 -11.89 6.02
N VAL A 354 0.85 -10.71 6.06
CA VAL A 354 2.16 -10.45 5.46
C VAL A 354 3.11 -10.00 6.56
N LEU A 355 4.29 -10.62 6.62
CA LEU A 355 5.33 -10.27 7.58
C LEU A 355 6.51 -9.64 6.83
N ILE A 356 6.94 -8.46 7.26
CA ILE A 356 8.05 -7.69 6.69
C ILE A 356 9.10 -7.51 7.77
N VAL A 357 10.24 -8.19 7.66
CA VAL A 357 11.34 -8.15 8.62
C VAL A 357 12.45 -7.24 8.11
N PHE A 358 12.88 -6.30 8.95
CA PHE A 358 13.97 -5.37 8.66
C PHE A 358 15.29 -5.92 9.20
N LYS A 359 16.31 -5.94 8.34
CA LYS A 359 17.69 -6.25 8.74
C LYS A 359 18.50 -4.95 8.72
N HIS A 360 19.21 -4.69 9.81
CA HIS A 360 20.00 -3.49 10.05
C HIS A 360 21.49 -3.77 10.13
#